data_AF-A0A525ILR5-F1
#
_entry.id   AF-A0A525ILR5-F1
#
_cell.length_a   1.000
_cell.length_b   1.000
_cell.length_c   1.000
_cell.angle_alpha   90.00
_cell.angle_beta   90.00
_cell.angle_gamma   90.00
#
_symmetry.space_group_name_H-M   'P 1'
#
loop_
_entity.id
_entity.type
_entity.pdbx_description
1 polymer ?
#
loop_
_entity_poly.entity_id
_entity_poly.type
_entity_poly.pdbx_seq_one_letter_code
_entity_poly.pdbx_strand_id
1 'polypeptide(L)'
;MHRKTFVGFGFGAIQGGLFLYEAFQSGNFDRLVVAEVLPDVVNALRQSSGCYRVNIATRSGLEIREVRGVEALNPNDPADRAALISAVAEAHEMATALPSVEFYDHGPASVARILAEGLSQRTTPGILYTAENHNHAAEILQGKVKVGVRQFQFLNTVIGKMSGVIREGSSREFLVEEFNRILI
;
A
#
# COMPACT_ATOMS: atom_id res chain seq x y z
N MET A 1 7.39 -20.42 10.82
CA MET A 1 7.60 -18.98 10.57
C MET A 1 6.22 -18.33 10.58
N HIS A 2 6.03 -17.21 11.27
CA HIS A 2 4.72 -16.55 11.32
C HIS A 2 4.46 -15.85 10.00
N ARG A 3 3.31 -16.15 9.39
CA ARG A 3 2.90 -15.64 8.09
C ARG A 3 2.58 -14.16 8.22
N LYS A 4 3.45 -13.25 7.77
CA LYS A 4 3.17 -11.81 7.85
C LYS A 4 2.55 -11.30 6.55
N THR A 5 1.58 -10.41 6.69
CA THR A 5 0.87 -9.78 5.57
C THR A 5 1.13 -8.28 5.58
N PHE A 6 1.45 -7.71 4.42
CA PHE A 6 1.51 -6.28 4.18
C PHE A 6 0.32 -5.84 3.31
N VAL A 7 -0.35 -4.73 3.65
CA VAL A 7 -1.46 -4.17 2.85
C VAL A 7 -1.21 -2.69 2.52
N GLY A 8 -1.19 -2.35 1.24
CA GLY A 8 -1.11 -0.98 0.74
C GLY A 8 -2.45 -0.45 0.21
N PHE A 9 -2.72 0.84 0.38
CA PHE A 9 -3.88 1.53 -0.23
C PHE A 9 -3.41 2.61 -1.22
N GLY A 10 -3.83 2.45 -2.48
CA GLY A 10 -3.47 3.27 -3.63
C GLY A 10 -2.19 2.75 -4.31
N PHE A 11 -2.21 2.41 -5.60
CA PHE A 11 -1.05 1.84 -6.30
C PHE A 11 -0.31 2.87 -7.16
N GLY A 12 0.17 3.92 -6.49
CA GLY A 12 1.01 4.96 -7.09
C GLY A 12 2.52 4.75 -6.88
N ALA A 13 3.33 5.74 -7.25
CA ALA A 13 4.80 5.68 -7.14
C ALA A 13 5.30 5.50 -5.69
N ILE A 14 4.61 6.08 -4.71
CA ILE A 14 4.95 5.90 -3.29
C ILE A 14 4.62 4.48 -2.84
N GLN A 15 3.40 3.98 -3.11
CA GLN A 15 3.04 2.65 -2.66
C GLN A 15 3.83 1.55 -3.38
N GLY A 16 3.90 1.60 -4.71
CA GLY A 16 4.57 0.58 -5.52
C GLY A 16 6.09 0.70 -5.50
N GLY A 17 6.61 1.92 -5.63
CA GLY A 17 8.05 2.17 -5.71
C GLY A 17 8.77 2.17 -4.37
N LEU A 18 8.07 2.39 -3.25
CA LEU A 18 8.67 2.45 -1.92
C LEU A 18 8.10 1.38 -0.99
N PHE A 19 6.86 1.50 -0.53
CA PHE A 19 6.33 0.59 0.51
C PHE A 19 6.27 -0.88 0.08
N LEU A 20 5.63 -1.21 -1.05
CA LEU A 20 5.54 -2.59 -1.52
C LEU A 20 6.91 -3.14 -1.95
N TYR A 21 7.77 -2.29 -2.51
CA TYR A 21 9.12 -2.67 -2.86
C TYR A 21 9.94 -3.04 -1.62
N GLU A 22 9.95 -2.21 -0.59
CA GLU A 22 10.68 -2.47 0.66
C GLU A 22 10.09 -3.68 1.40
N ALA A 23 8.75 -3.84 1.41
CA ALA A 23 8.08 -4.99 2.01
C ALA A 23 8.47 -6.30 1.31
N PHE A 24 8.55 -6.27 -0.02
CA PHE A 24 9.03 -7.41 -0.80
C PHE A 24 10.51 -7.68 -0.57
N GLN A 25 11.34 -6.63 -0.61
CA GLN A 25 12.79 -6.73 -0.51
C GLN A 25 13.28 -7.18 0.86
N SER A 26 12.54 -6.88 1.93
CA SER A 26 12.87 -7.32 3.29
C SER A 26 12.72 -8.83 3.48
N GLY A 27 11.88 -9.49 2.67
CA GLY A 27 11.56 -10.91 2.82
C GLY A 27 10.79 -11.23 4.11
N ASN A 28 10.30 -10.22 4.82
CA ASN A 28 9.58 -10.39 6.09
C ASN A 28 8.11 -10.77 5.90
N PHE A 29 7.55 -10.57 4.70
CA PHE A 29 6.12 -10.73 4.41
C PHE A 29 5.89 -11.85 3.40
N ASP A 30 5.01 -12.78 3.75
CA ASP A 30 4.61 -13.91 2.89
C ASP A 30 3.45 -13.55 1.96
N ARG A 31 2.76 -12.43 2.24
CA ARG A 31 1.60 -11.95 1.48
C ARG A 31 1.68 -10.44 1.32
N LEU A 32 1.57 -9.98 0.08
CA LEU A 32 1.57 -8.57 -0.29
C LEU A 32 0.24 -8.26 -0.99
N VAL A 33 -0.53 -7.32 -0.44
CA VAL A 33 -1.84 -6.93 -0.99
C VAL A 33 -1.83 -5.43 -1.29
N VAL A 34 -2.44 -5.02 -2.39
CA VAL A 34 -2.66 -3.60 -2.71
C VAL A 34 -4.09 -3.34 -3.14
N ALA A 35 -4.69 -2.30 -2.55
CA ALA A 35 -5.99 -1.78 -2.93
C ALA A 35 -5.83 -0.68 -3.99
N GLU A 36 -6.53 -0.80 -5.12
CA GLU A 36 -6.51 0.19 -6.20
C GLU A 36 -7.89 0.29 -6.87
N VAL A 37 -8.35 1.51 -7.10
CA VAL A 37 -9.72 1.78 -7.61
C VAL A 37 -9.81 1.74 -9.13
N LEU A 38 -8.70 2.03 -9.82
CA LEU A 38 -8.64 2.06 -11.28
C LEU A 38 -8.61 0.63 -11.86
N PRO A 39 -9.68 0.17 -12.56
CA PRO A 39 -9.78 -1.21 -13.03
C PRO A 39 -8.63 -1.62 -13.95
N ASP A 40 -8.17 -0.73 -14.82
CA ASP A 40 -7.07 -1.03 -15.76
C ASP A 40 -5.74 -1.26 -15.02
N VAL A 41 -5.53 -0.57 -13.89
CA VAL A 41 -4.35 -0.80 -13.04
C VAL A 41 -4.41 -2.20 -12.42
N VAL A 42 -5.55 -2.54 -11.81
CA VAL A 42 -5.79 -3.82 -11.14
C VAL A 42 -5.68 -4.97 -12.14
N ASN A 43 -6.31 -4.83 -13.31
CA ASN A 43 -6.28 -5.84 -14.37
C ASN A 43 -4.87 -6.06 -14.91
N ALA A 44 -4.11 -4.99 -15.17
CA ALA A 44 -2.73 -5.11 -15.62
C ALA A 44 -1.85 -5.86 -14.61
N LEU A 45 -1.98 -5.55 -13.31
CA LEU A 45 -1.20 -6.22 -12.26
C LEU A 45 -1.61 -7.69 -12.09
N ARG A 46 -2.89 -8.01 -12.26
CA ARG A 46 -3.39 -9.41 -12.26
C ARG A 46 -2.87 -10.20 -13.46
N GLN A 47 -2.91 -9.61 -14.66
CA GLN A 47 -2.42 -10.23 -15.89
C GLN A 47 -0.91 -10.48 -15.84
N SER A 48 -0.16 -9.64 -15.13
CA SER A 48 1.27 -9.86 -14.86
C SER A 48 1.54 -10.78 -13.67
N SER A 49 0.53 -11.50 -13.15
CA SER A 49 0.66 -12.37 -11.96
C SER A 49 1.24 -11.65 -10.75
N GLY A 50 0.81 -10.41 -10.52
CA GLY A 50 1.26 -9.58 -9.40
C GLY A 50 2.67 -9.03 -9.56
N CYS A 51 3.20 -8.99 -10.79
CA CYS A 51 4.56 -8.54 -11.05
C CYS A 51 4.62 -7.12 -11.64
N TYR A 52 5.57 -6.31 -11.18
CA TYR A 52 5.88 -4.99 -11.74
C TYR A 52 7.35 -4.62 -11.49
N ARG A 53 7.83 -3.53 -12.09
CA ARG A 53 9.23 -3.09 -11.93
C ARG A 53 9.37 -1.77 -11.20
N VAL A 54 10.50 -1.63 -10.52
CA VAL A 54 10.96 -0.41 -9.89
C VAL A 54 12.35 -0.11 -10.44
N ASN A 55 12.46 1.00 -11.15
CA ASN A 55 13.70 1.58 -11.63
C ASN A 55 14.24 2.47 -10.51
N ILE A 56 15.39 2.11 -9.95
CA ILE A 56 16.05 2.81 -8.85
C ILE A 56 17.20 3.62 -9.43
N ALA A 57 17.11 4.95 -9.35
CA ALA A 57 18.19 5.84 -9.68
C ALA A 57 19.24 5.83 -8.57
N THR A 58 20.43 5.33 -8.90
CA THR A 58 21.61 5.31 -8.04
C THR A 58 22.66 6.30 -8.53
N ARG A 59 23.69 6.57 -7.73
CA ARG A 59 24.85 7.37 -8.17
C ARG A 59 25.55 6.80 -9.41
N SER A 60 25.49 5.48 -9.61
CA SER A 60 26.15 4.76 -10.72
C SER A 60 25.26 4.51 -11.94
N GLY A 61 23.99 4.89 -11.88
CA GLY A 61 23.02 4.66 -12.97
C GLY A 61 21.69 4.08 -12.48
N LEU A 62 20.93 3.48 -13.40
CA LEU A 62 19.63 2.89 -13.10
C LEU A 62 19.77 1.40 -12.76
N GLU A 63 19.27 1.01 -11.60
CA GLU A 63 19.02 -0.39 -11.25
C GLU A 63 17.56 -0.74 -11.49
N ILE A 64 17.29 -1.89 -12.07
CA ILE A 64 15.91 -2.37 -12.28
C ILE A 64 15.65 -3.50 -11.29
N ARG A 65 14.63 -3.34 -10.47
CA ARG A 65 14.14 -4.34 -9.51
C ARG A 65 12.77 -4.81 -9.94
N GLU A 66 12.51 -6.10 -9.79
CA GLU A 66 11.19 -6.67 -10.07
C GLU A 66 10.55 -7.10 -8.76
N VAL A 67 9.35 -6.59 -8.50
CA VAL A 67 8.50 -6.99 -7.38
C VAL A 67 7.49 -8.00 -7.90
N ARG A 68 7.23 -9.05 -7.12
CA ARG A 68 6.40 -10.19 -7.54
C ARG A 68 5.40 -10.57 -6.46
N GLY A 69 4.36 -11.30 -6.86
CA GLY A 69 3.41 -11.91 -5.93
C GLY A 69 2.47 -10.91 -5.24
N VAL A 70 2.26 -9.73 -5.82
CA VAL A 70 1.34 -8.74 -5.27
C VAL A 70 -0.11 -9.04 -5.68
N GLU A 71 -0.98 -9.20 -4.69
CA GLU A 71 -2.42 -9.34 -4.88
C GLU A 71 -3.07 -7.97 -5.08
N ALA A 72 -3.60 -7.71 -6.28
CA ALA A 72 -4.33 -6.48 -6.58
C ALA A 72 -5.83 -6.66 -6.31
N LEU A 73 -6.43 -5.80 -5.48
CA LEU A 73 -7.86 -5.83 -5.13
C LEU A 73 -8.51 -4.48 -5.43
N ASN A 74 -9.66 -4.49 -6.12
CA ASN A 74 -10.45 -3.28 -6.35
C ASN A 74 -11.53 -3.14 -5.28
N PRO A 75 -11.47 -2.14 -4.38
CA PRO A 75 -12.47 -2.00 -3.31
C PRO A 75 -13.90 -1.73 -3.81
N ASN A 76 -14.07 -1.28 -5.07
CA ASN A 76 -15.38 -1.10 -5.68
C ASN A 76 -16.04 -2.44 -6.06
N ASP A 77 -15.27 -3.49 -6.27
CA ASP A 77 -15.79 -4.85 -6.44
C ASP A 77 -16.13 -5.45 -5.07
N PRO A 78 -17.35 -6.00 -4.86
CA PRO A 78 -17.74 -6.55 -3.56
C PRO A 78 -16.90 -7.73 -3.07
N ALA A 79 -16.44 -8.61 -3.96
CA ALA A 79 -15.63 -9.76 -3.58
C ALA A 79 -14.21 -9.34 -3.19
N ASP A 80 -13.61 -8.46 -3.99
CA ASP A 80 -12.31 -7.85 -3.67
C ASP A 80 -12.36 -7.05 -2.37
N ARG A 81 -13.43 -6.30 -2.13
CA ARG A 81 -13.61 -5.56 -0.87
C ARG A 81 -13.66 -6.48 0.34
N ALA A 82 -14.38 -7.60 0.25
CA ALA A 82 -14.41 -8.59 1.32
C ALA A 82 -13.02 -9.21 1.55
N ALA A 83 -12.30 -9.54 0.47
CA ALA A 83 -10.93 -10.04 0.54
C ALA A 83 -9.97 -9.00 1.16
N LEU A 84 -10.16 -7.72 0.87
CA LEU A 84 -9.36 -6.62 1.42
C LEU A 84 -9.63 -6.41 2.90
N ILE A 85 -10.88 -6.51 3.35
CA ILE A 85 -11.23 -6.48 4.80
C ILE A 85 -10.53 -7.62 5.54
N SER A 86 -10.53 -8.84 4.97
CA SER A 86 -9.80 -9.99 5.53
C SER A 86 -8.29 -9.75 5.55
N ALA A 87 -7.73 -9.24 4.46
CA ALA A 87 -6.31 -8.92 4.38
C ALA A 87 -5.92 -7.85 5.39
N VAL A 88 -6.76 -6.82 5.58
CA VAL A 88 -6.60 -5.84 6.65
C VAL A 88 -6.55 -6.59 7.96
N ALA A 89 -7.55 -7.41 8.34
CA ALA A 89 -7.57 -8.09 9.64
C ALA A 89 -6.29 -8.91 9.95
N GLU A 90 -5.66 -9.49 8.94
CA GLU A 90 -4.43 -10.30 9.05
C GLU A 90 -3.11 -9.50 8.98
N ALA A 91 -3.16 -8.25 8.50
CA ALA A 91 -1.96 -7.46 8.24
C ALA A 91 -1.13 -7.25 9.51
N HIS A 92 0.18 -7.22 9.37
CA HIS A 92 1.08 -6.81 10.45
C HIS A 92 1.49 -5.35 10.24
N GLU A 93 1.68 -4.97 8.98
CA GLU A 93 2.01 -3.61 8.57
C GLU A 93 1.17 -3.22 7.37
N MET A 94 0.83 -1.93 7.31
CA MET A 94 -0.01 -1.36 6.26
C MET A 94 0.49 0.02 5.88
N ALA A 95 0.14 0.47 4.69
CA ALA A 95 0.38 1.85 4.29
C ALA A 95 -0.79 2.42 3.50
N THR A 96 -1.01 3.72 3.61
CA THR A 96 -1.84 4.50 2.68
C THR A 96 -0.96 5.45 1.91
N ALA A 97 -1.11 5.51 0.59
CA ALA A 97 -0.45 6.48 -0.27
C ALA A 97 -1.44 7.01 -1.32
N LEU A 98 -2.41 7.77 -0.82
CA LEU A 98 -3.48 8.37 -1.61
C LEU A 98 -3.10 9.77 -2.10
N PRO A 99 -3.84 10.34 -3.09
CA PRO A 99 -3.58 11.70 -3.56
C PRO A 99 -3.70 12.77 -2.46
N SER A 100 -4.59 12.57 -1.49
CA SER A 100 -4.72 13.42 -0.30
C SER A 100 -5.53 12.72 0.80
N VAL A 101 -5.54 13.30 2.01
CA VAL A 101 -6.34 12.84 3.16
C VAL A 101 -7.86 12.90 2.93
N GLU A 102 -8.32 13.66 1.93
CA GLU A 102 -9.74 13.74 1.54
C GLU A 102 -10.26 12.41 0.97
N PHE A 103 -9.38 11.54 0.48
CA PHE A 103 -9.76 10.25 -0.08
C PHE A 103 -10.03 9.19 0.98
N TYR A 104 -9.69 9.42 2.25
CA TYR A 104 -9.83 8.41 3.30
C TYR A 104 -11.27 7.93 3.51
N ASP A 105 -12.27 8.81 3.40
CA ASP A 105 -13.69 8.44 3.53
C ASP A 105 -14.48 8.60 2.22
N HIS A 106 -13.78 8.72 1.10
CA HIS A 106 -14.41 8.96 -0.19
C HIS A 106 -15.13 7.72 -0.72
N GLY A 107 -16.46 7.84 -0.91
CA GLY A 107 -17.30 6.82 -1.52
C GLY A 107 -17.68 5.66 -0.58
N PRO A 108 -18.54 4.74 -1.06
CA PRO A 108 -19.10 3.65 -0.24
C PRO A 108 -18.08 2.58 0.15
N ALA A 109 -17.00 2.44 -0.62
CA ALA A 109 -15.90 1.51 -0.37
C ALA A 109 -14.63 2.24 0.11
N SER A 110 -14.81 3.24 0.97
CA SER A 110 -13.71 4.09 1.43
C SER A 110 -12.68 3.34 2.28
N VAL A 111 -11.45 3.85 2.26
CA VAL A 111 -10.31 3.29 3.01
C VAL A 111 -10.62 3.22 4.50
N ALA A 112 -11.18 4.28 5.08
CA ALA A 112 -11.55 4.35 6.49
C ALA A 112 -12.57 3.26 6.87
N ARG A 113 -13.55 2.96 6.01
CA ARG A 113 -14.55 1.93 6.27
C ARG A 113 -13.95 0.53 6.22
N ILE A 114 -13.17 0.24 5.19
CA ILE A 114 -12.48 -1.05 5.03
C ILE A 114 -11.52 -1.30 6.18
N LEU A 115 -10.77 -0.27 6.58
CA LEU A 115 -9.92 -0.30 7.76
C LEU A 115 -10.74 -0.55 9.02
N ALA A 116 -11.82 0.19 9.27
CA ALA A 116 -12.65 0.01 10.45
C ALA A 116 -13.19 -1.43 10.56
N GLU A 117 -13.75 -1.97 9.48
CA GLU A 117 -14.29 -3.32 9.42
C GLU A 117 -13.20 -4.37 9.66
N GLY A 118 -12.05 -4.27 8.99
CA GLY A 118 -10.94 -5.20 9.19
C GLY A 118 -10.28 -5.06 10.56
N LEU A 119 -10.10 -3.83 11.07
CA LEU A 119 -9.53 -3.50 12.38
C LEU A 119 -10.36 -4.03 13.54
N SER A 120 -11.68 -4.01 13.42
CA SER A 120 -12.58 -4.54 14.43
C SER A 120 -12.45 -6.05 14.67
N GLN A 121 -11.86 -6.78 13.72
CA GLN A 121 -11.75 -8.25 13.75
C GLN A 121 -10.42 -8.74 14.31
N ARG A 122 -9.55 -7.83 14.74
CA ARG A 122 -8.14 -8.12 15.03
C ARG A 122 -7.88 -8.34 16.50
N THR A 123 -6.88 -9.17 16.75
CA THR A 123 -6.32 -9.42 18.08
C THR A 123 -4.81 -9.21 18.16
N THR A 124 -4.15 -9.01 17.02
CA THR A 124 -2.70 -8.85 16.92
C THR A 124 -2.29 -7.38 16.84
N PRO A 125 -1.09 -7.02 17.35
CA PRO A 125 -0.50 -5.71 17.12
C PRO A 125 -0.29 -5.42 15.62
N GLY A 126 -0.25 -4.14 15.26
CA GLY A 126 0.06 -3.74 13.90
C GLY A 126 0.32 -2.24 13.75
N ILE A 127 0.86 -1.87 12.59
CA ILE A 127 1.20 -0.49 12.26
C ILE A 127 0.57 -0.13 10.92
N LEU A 128 0.07 1.11 10.78
CA LEU A 128 -0.28 1.71 9.50
C LEU A 128 0.48 3.02 9.31
N TYR A 129 1.24 3.10 8.23
CA TYR A 129 1.96 4.28 7.79
C TYR A 129 1.07 5.12 6.87
N THR A 130 0.89 6.40 7.19
CA THR A 130 0.19 7.34 6.29
C THR A 130 1.21 8.15 5.50
N ALA A 131 1.16 8.01 4.17
CA ALA A 131 2.11 8.56 3.21
C ALA A 131 1.54 9.71 2.38
N GLU A 132 0.42 10.27 2.82
CA GLU A 132 -0.16 11.47 2.25
C GLU A 132 0.69 12.69 2.60
N ASN A 133 0.73 13.69 1.71
CA ASN A 133 1.43 14.95 1.94
C ASN A 133 0.67 15.84 2.95
N HIS A 134 0.60 15.41 4.20
CA HIS A 134 -0.12 16.08 5.26
C HIS A 134 0.49 15.74 6.63
N ASN A 135 0.77 16.78 7.44
CA ASN A 135 1.47 16.63 8.74
C ASN A 135 0.70 15.82 9.80
N HIS A 136 -0.61 15.67 9.61
CA HIS A 136 -1.51 14.96 10.53
C HIS A 136 -2.33 13.87 9.81
N ALA A 137 -1.76 13.26 8.78
CA ALA A 137 -2.44 12.23 7.98
C ALA A 137 -2.91 11.05 8.86
N ALA A 138 -2.07 10.60 9.79
CA ALA A 138 -2.37 9.51 10.72
C ALA A 138 -3.55 9.83 11.64
N GLU A 139 -3.57 11.01 12.25
CA GLU A 139 -4.63 11.44 13.16
C GLU A 139 -5.95 11.62 12.42
N ILE A 140 -5.92 12.17 11.20
CA ILE A 140 -7.12 12.31 10.37
C ILE A 140 -7.67 10.93 10.01
N LEU A 141 -6.81 10.01 9.57
CA LEU A 141 -7.25 8.65 9.24
C LEU A 141 -7.82 7.93 10.47
N GLN A 142 -7.11 7.99 11.61
CA GLN A 142 -7.56 7.40 12.86
C GLN A 142 -8.93 7.96 13.29
N GLY A 143 -9.14 9.27 13.17
CA GLY A 143 -10.39 9.95 13.45
C GLY A 143 -11.54 9.55 12.52
N LYS A 144 -11.25 9.12 11.28
CA LYS A 144 -12.23 8.59 10.32
C LYS A 144 -12.54 7.11 10.56
N VAL A 145 -11.54 6.29 10.92
CA VAL A 145 -11.69 4.85 11.20
C VAL A 145 -12.54 4.59 12.45
N LYS A 146 -12.37 5.39 13.52
CA LYS A 146 -13.18 5.33 14.76
C LYS A 146 -13.25 3.95 15.45
N VAL A 147 -12.25 3.09 15.25
CA VAL A 147 -12.11 1.81 15.95
C VAL A 147 -10.90 1.86 16.87
N GLY A 148 -11.12 1.57 18.15
CA GLY A 148 -10.04 1.37 19.10
C GLY A 148 -9.53 -0.07 19.03
N VAL A 149 -8.36 -0.27 18.44
CA VAL A 149 -7.67 -1.57 18.47
C VAL A 149 -6.50 -1.47 19.43
N ARG A 150 -6.45 -2.38 20.41
CA ARG A 150 -5.30 -2.46 21.32
C ARG A 150 -4.05 -2.81 20.51
N GLN A 151 -2.94 -2.11 20.79
CA GLN A 151 -1.63 -2.36 20.16
C GLN A 151 -1.59 -2.11 18.65
N PHE A 152 -2.48 -1.28 18.13
CA PHE A 152 -2.44 -0.79 16.74
C PHE A 152 -2.06 0.68 16.67
N GLN A 153 -1.14 1.05 15.79
CA GLN A 153 -0.65 2.43 15.68
C GLN A 153 -0.82 2.99 14.26
N PHE A 154 -1.32 4.22 14.18
CA PHE A 154 -1.29 5.04 12.97
C PHE A 154 -0.09 5.97 13.06
N LEU A 155 0.80 5.96 12.07
CA LEU A 155 2.05 6.71 12.08
C LEU A 155 2.12 7.66 10.89
N ASN A 156 2.37 8.95 11.17
CA ASN A 156 2.72 9.93 10.15
C ASN A 156 4.08 9.57 9.55
N THR A 157 4.23 9.79 8.25
CA THR A 157 5.52 9.63 7.57
C THR A 157 5.97 10.94 6.93
N VAL A 158 7.27 11.06 6.70
CA VAL A 158 7.87 12.11 5.87
C VAL A 158 8.57 11.40 4.73
N ILE A 159 8.09 11.62 3.51
CA ILE A 159 8.62 10.96 2.30
C ILE A 159 9.18 12.03 1.38
N GLY A 160 10.38 11.77 0.87
CA GLY A 160 11.01 12.61 -0.15
C GLY A 160 10.19 12.64 -1.44
N LYS A 161 10.57 13.52 -2.38
CA LYS A 161 9.87 13.61 -3.65
C LYS A 161 10.03 12.30 -4.43
N MET A 162 8.92 11.75 -4.90
CA MET A 162 8.89 10.57 -5.77
C MET A 162 8.40 11.01 -7.16
N SER A 163 9.10 10.60 -8.22
CA SER A 163 8.73 10.94 -9.60
C SER A 163 8.34 9.67 -10.35
N GLY A 164 7.07 9.54 -10.76
CA GLY A 164 6.65 8.46 -11.64
C GLY A 164 6.97 8.78 -13.11
N VAL A 165 7.50 7.81 -13.86
CA VAL A 165 7.53 7.86 -15.33
C VAL A 165 6.66 6.72 -15.83
N ILE A 166 5.50 7.03 -16.40
CA ILE A 166 4.65 6.04 -17.09
C ILE A 166 5.20 5.92 -18.51
N ARG A 167 5.74 4.75 -18.87
CA ARG A 167 6.04 4.41 -20.28
C ARG A 167 4.84 3.71 -20.91
N GLU A 168 4.59 3.96 -22.20
CA GLU A 168 3.60 3.19 -22.96
C GLU A 168 4.04 1.73 -23.08
N GLY A 169 3.23 0.78 -22.59
CA GLY A 169 3.54 -0.65 -22.56
C GLY A 169 2.75 -1.44 -21.49
N SER A 170 2.79 -2.78 -21.55
CA SER A 170 1.99 -3.68 -20.69
C SER A 170 2.55 -3.94 -19.29
N SER A 171 3.79 -3.52 -18.98
CA SER A 171 4.39 -3.67 -17.65
C SER A 171 4.49 -2.33 -16.93
N ARG A 172 3.90 -2.21 -15.73
CA ARG A 172 4.02 -1.01 -14.90
C ARG A 172 5.42 -0.87 -14.32
N GLU A 173 5.95 0.34 -14.37
CA GLU A 173 7.27 0.69 -13.85
C GLU A 173 7.19 1.97 -13.01
N PHE A 174 7.93 2.01 -11.90
CA PHE A 174 8.10 3.20 -11.06
C PHE A 174 9.55 3.66 -11.11
N LEU A 175 9.81 4.97 -11.04
CA LEU A 175 11.17 5.50 -10.86
C LEU A 175 11.30 6.04 -9.44
N VAL A 176 12.33 5.61 -8.73
CA VAL A 176 12.60 6.03 -7.34
C VAL A 176 14.08 6.36 -7.17
N GLU A 177 14.41 7.32 -6.31
CA GLU A 177 15.80 7.62 -5.97
C GLU A 177 16.26 6.70 -4.83
N GLU A 178 17.51 6.20 -4.88
CA GLU A 178 18.07 5.19 -3.95
C GLU A 178 18.00 5.55 -2.45
N PHE A 179 17.91 6.84 -2.14
CA PHE A 179 17.86 7.34 -0.76
C PHE A 179 16.45 7.26 -0.16
N ASN A 180 15.41 7.06 -0.97
CA ASN A 180 14.05 6.87 -0.45
C ASN A 180 13.95 5.42 0.04
N ARG A 181 14.01 5.26 1.37
CA ARG A 181 13.85 3.97 2.05
C ARG A 181 12.87 4.10 3.19
N ILE A 182 12.06 3.07 3.39
CA ILE A 182 11.27 2.88 4.59
C ILE A 182 11.69 1.54 5.19
N LEU A 183 12.01 1.55 6.48
CA LEU A 183 12.43 0.34 7.19
C LEU A 183 11.18 -0.40 7.67
N ILE A 184 10.84 -1.49 6.97
CA ILE A 184 9.71 -2.40 7.22
C ILE A 184 10.14 -3.87 7.08
#